data_AF-C1BTQ0-F1
#
_entry.id   AF-C1BTQ0-F1
#
_cell.length_a   1.000
_cell.length_b   1.000
_cell.length_c   1.000
_cell.angle_alpha   90.00
_cell.angle_beta   90.00
_cell.angle_gamma   90.00
#
_symmetry.space_group_name_H-M   'P 1'
#
loop_
_entity.id
_entity.type
_entity.pdbx_description
1 polymer ?
#
loop_
_entity_poly.entity_id
_entity_poly.type
_entity_poly.pdbx_seq_one_letter_code
_entity_poly.pdbx_strand_id
1 'polypeptide(L)'
;MGQNCNSNLSTTYRGILEVEEALLQTEELAKEEELSHEEVMRILINRMDKAKFMGYEKYEKFGDDSEFRSIIKFIQQVSSLTKLKRTGWVRFGVNNPETVASHMFRMGLMSLIFSDCTSKDIRNGSSVIVSLLHDVAECIVGDITPVDGVSNEDKHAREMKAIGDITKPLRGDLGLDIFTNFERYEFQKDAEAKLTKEIDKLDMIIQAHEYEVMKKEKFLQEFFDSTVGKNIFAIDVTKKHAQHLVNIRAKFN
;
A
#
# COMPACT_ATOMS: atom_id res chain seq x y z
N MET A 1 -38.31 -4.85 -29.74
CA MET A 1 -37.68 -3.77 -28.95
C MET A 1 -38.74 -3.24 -28.00
N GLY A 2 -38.54 -3.32 -26.67
CA GLY A 2 -39.45 -2.70 -25.72
C GLY A 2 -39.86 -3.49 -24.48
N GLN A 3 -39.05 -4.42 -23.96
CA GLN A 3 -39.28 -5.00 -22.62
C GLN A 3 -37.92 -5.34 -21.99
N ASN A 4 -37.41 -4.46 -21.13
CA ASN A 4 -36.42 -4.77 -20.08
C ASN A 4 -36.00 -3.56 -19.22
N CYS A 5 -36.51 -2.35 -19.47
CA CYS A 5 -36.19 -1.20 -18.62
C CYS A 5 -37.08 -1.11 -17.35
N ASN A 6 -38.29 -1.66 -17.37
CA ASN A 6 -39.25 -1.53 -16.26
C ASN A 6 -39.02 -2.51 -15.09
N SER A 7 -38.33 -3.64 -15.29
CA SER A 7 -38.10 -4.62 -14.22
C SER A 7 -37.06 -4.13 -13.21
N ASN A 8 -35.98 -3.49 -13.66
CA ASN A 8 -34.94 -2.98 -12.75
C ASN A 8 -35.40 -1.77 -11.93
N LEU A 9 -36.24 -0.89 -12.48
CA LEU A 9 -36.85 0.20 -11.71
C LEU A 9 -37.79 -0.34 -10.63
N SER A 10 -38.58 -1.36 -10.94
CA SER A 10 -39.50 -2.01 -9.98
C SER A 10 -38.77 -2.67 -8.81
N THR A 11 -37.65 -3.34 -9.06
CA THR A 11 -36.83 -3.97 -8.00
C THR A 11 -36.14 -2.92 -7.13
N THR A 12 -35.63 -1.84 -7.72
CA THR A 12 -34.99 -0.74 -6.98
C THR A 12 -35.99 0.00 -6.10
N TYR A 13 -37.19 0.29 -6.60
CA TYR A 13 -38.25 0.93 -5.83
C TYR A 13 -38.74 0.07 -4.67
N ARG A 14 -38.83 -1.24 -4.89
CA ARG A 14 -39.17 -2.21 -3.83
C ARG A 14 -38.13 -2.22 -2.72
N GLY A 15 -36.83 -2.20 -3.06
CA GLY A 15 -35.75 -2.12 -2.07
C GLY A 15 -35.76 -0.82 -1.26
N ILE A 16 -36.14 0.31 -1.87
CA ILE A 16 -36.30 1.59 -1.16
C ILE A 16 -37.46 1.53 -0.16
N LEU A 17 -38.62 0.99 -0.56
CA LEU A 17 -39.78 0.85 0.31
C LEU A 17 -39.54 -0.11 1.48
N GLU A 18 -38.85 -1.22 1.24
CA GLU A 18 -38.48 -2.18 2.29
C GLU A 18 -37.49 -1.57 3.31
N VAL A 19 -36.61 -0.66 2.88
CA VAL A 19 -35.70 0.09 3.77
C VAL A 19 -36.44 1.19 4.54
N GLU A 20 -37.36 1.90 3.90
CA GLU A 20 -38.19 2.92 4.57
C GLU A 20 -39.09 2.30 5.64
N GLU A 21 -39.72 1.16 5.34
CA GLU A 21 -40.48 0.37 6.32
C GLU A 21 -39.57 -0.14 7.46
N ALA A 22 -38.35 -0.59 7.14
CA ALA A 22 -37.39 -1.01 8.15
C ALA A 22 -36.94 0.14 9.06
N LEU A 23 -36.71 1.34 8.52
CA LEU A 23 -36.36 2.54 9.30
C LEU A 23 -37.49 2.94 10.26
N LEU A 24 -38.73 2.98 9.76
CA LEU A 24 -39.91 3.33 10.56
C LEU A 24 -40.14 2.33 11.71
N GLN A 25 -40.04 1.03 11.44
CA GLN A 25 -40.17 -0.01 12.47
C GLN A 25 -39.00 0.02 13.47
N THR A 26 -37.80 0.40 13.05
CA THR A 26 -36.65 0.50 13.95
C THR A 26 -36.79 1.71 14.88
N GLU A 27 -37.34 2.83 14.40
CA GLU A 27 -37.68 3.98 15.25
C GLU A 27 -38.81 3.68 16.26
N GLU A 28 -39.77 2.81 15.90
CA GLU A 28 -40.80 2.33 16.82
C GLU A 28 -40.23 1.35 17.87
N LEU A 29 -39.44 0.36 17.45
CA LEU A 29 -38.77 -0.59 18.37
C LEU A 29 -37.79 0.10 19.32
N ALA A 30 -37.06 1.11 18.86
CA ALA A 30 -36.17 1.91 19.72
C ALA A 30 -36.93 2.73 20.78
N LYS A 31 -38.21 3.04 20.56
CA LYS A 31 -39.07 3.73 21.53
C LYS A 31 -39.73 2.77 22.52
N GLU A 32 -40.00 1.53 22.12
CA GLU A 32 -40.73 0.54 22.93
C GLU A 32 -39.83 -0.36 23.79
N GLU A 33 -38.61 -0.68 23.34
CA GLU A 33 -37.77 -1.73 23.96
C GLU A 33 -36.48 -1.24 24.67
N GLU A 34 -36.28 0.07 24.89
CA GLU A 34 -35.03 0.63 25.47
C GLU A 34 -33.72 0.11 24.80
N LEU A 35 -33.79 -0.21 23.51
CA LEU A 35 -32.63 -0.74 22.77
C LEU A 35 -31.50 0.29 22.68
N SER A 36 -30.27 -0.18 22.86
CA SER A 36 -29.09 0.64 22.65
C SER A 36 -28.93 1.03 21.18
N HIS A 37 -28.24 2.13 20.92
CA HIS A 37 -27.95 2.60 19.56
C HIS A 37 -27.25 1.51 18.70
N GLU A 38 -26.43 0.68 19.33
CA GLU A 38 -25.71 -0.42 18.68
C GLU A 38 -26.64 -1.56 18.22
N GLU A 39 -27.64 -1.91 19.04
CA GLU A 39 -28.63 -2.93 18.71
C GLU A 39 -29.55 -2.48 17.58
N VAL A 40 -29.97 -1.21 17.62
CA VAL A 40 -30.72 -0.54 16.56
C VAL A 40 -29.97 -0.58 15.23
N MET A 41 -28.69 -0.22 15.24
CA MET A 41 -27.85 -0.26 14.04
C MET A 41 -27.68 -1.68 13.49
N ARG A 42 -27.53 -2.69 14.36
CA ARG A 42 -27.42 -4.09 13.95
C ARG A 42 -28.69 -4.61 13.28
N ILE A 43 -29.87 -4.22 13.78
CA ILE A 43 -31.16 -4.58 13.16
C ILE A 43 -31.29 -3.93 11.79
N LEU A 44 -30.93 -2.65 11.67
CA LEU A 44 -30.97 -1.91 10.41
C LEU A 44 -30.07 -2.53 9.34
N ILE A 45 -28.81 -2.82 9.68
CA ILE A 45 -27.83 -3.40 8.76
C ILE A 45 -28.29 -4.78 8.25
N ASN A 46 -28.79 -5.63 9.14
CA ASN A 46 -29.32 -6.96 8.77
C ASN A 46 -30.50 -6.87 7.81
N ARG A 47 -31.34 -5.85 7.94
CA ARG A 47 -32.49 -5.63 7.03
C ARG A 47 -32.05 -5.06 5.68
N MET A 48 -31.08 -4.13 5.68
CA MET A 48 -30.48 -3.59 4.46
C MET A 48 -29.77 -4.66 3.63
N ASP A 49 -29.10 -5.64 4.27
CA ASP A 49 -28.52 -6.79 3.58
C ASP A 49 -29.57 -7.69 2.94
N LYS A 50 -30.64 -8.04 3.67
CA LYS A 50 -31.76 -8.81 3.10
C LYS A 50 -32.40 -8.13 1.89
N ALA A 51 -32.51 -6.80 1.92
CA ALA A 51 -33.06 -5.99 0.83
C ALA A 51 -32.06 -5.72 -0.31
N LYS A 52 -30.80 -6.13 -0.16
CA LYS A 52 -29.70 -5.87 -1.12
C LYS A 52 -29.58 -4.38 -1.49
N PHE A 53 -29.73 -3.51 -0.49
CA PHE A 53 -29.76 -2.05 -0.69
C PHE A 53 -28.38 -1.48 -1.03
N MET A 54 -28.21 -0.88 -2.20
CA MET A 54 -26.94 -0.34 -2.71
C MET A 54 -26.05 0.32 -1.63
N GLY A 55 -24.88 -0.28 -1.33
CA GLY A 55 -23.97 0.18 -0.28
C GLY A 55 -24.04 -0.60 1.04
N TYR A 56 -25.00 -1.51 1.21
CA TYR A 56 -25.09 -2.44 2.35
C TYR A 56 -23.81 -3.27 2.52
N GLU A 57 -23.14 -3.58 1.40
CA GLU A 57 -21.89 -4.35 1.38
C GLU A 57 -20.75 -3.62 2.11
N LYS A 58 -20.87 -2.31 2.31
CA LYS A 58 -19.89 -1.51 3.05
C LYS A 58 -20.09 -1.55 4.56
N TYR A 59 -21.28 -1.93 5.03
CA TYR A 59 -21.61 -2.00 6.45
C TYR A 59 -21.40 -3.40 7.04
N GLU A 60 -21.43 -4.46 6.22
CA GLU A 60 -20.92 -5.80 6.62
C GLU A 60 -19.41 -5.81 6.93
N LYS A 61 -18.63 -4.87 6.35
CA LYS A 61 -17.15 -4.83 6.46
C LYS A 61 -16.60 -4.60 7.86
N PHE A 62 -17.44 -4.25 8.82
CA PHE A 62 -17.07 -4.14 10.23
C PHE A 62 -18.17 -4.76 11.11
N GLY A 63 -18.76 -5.87 10.65
CA GLY A 63 -19.77 -6.61 11.40
C GLY A 63 -19.23 -7.27 12.68
N ASP A 64 -17.90 -7.32 12.83
CA ASP A 64 -17.20 -7.75 14.03
C ASP A 64 -16.16 -6.69 14.45
N ASP A 65 -16.28 -6.26 15.70
CA ASP A 65 -15.35 -5.38 16.40
C ASP A 65 -13.90 -5.88 16.33
N SER A 66 -13.71 -7.20 16.22
CA SER A 66 -12.40 -7.84 16.08
C SER A 66 -11.72 -7.56 14.73
N GLU A 67 -12.48 -7.46 13.63
CA GLU A 67 -11.94 -7.13 12.30
C GLU A 67 -11.44 -5.69 12.29
N PHE A 68 -12.27 -4.76 12.78
CA PHE A 68 -11.90 -3.35 12.89
C PHE A 68 -10.63 -3.17 13.74
N ARG A 69 -10.58 -3.82 14.92
CA ARG A 69 -9.39 -3.78 15.80
C ARG A 69 -8.13 -4.33 15.11
N SER A 70 -8.26 -5.39 14.32
CA SER A 70 -7.13 -5.99 13.59
C SER A 70 -6.62 -5.06 12.48
N ILE A 71 -7.52 -4.42 11.74
CA ILE A 71 -7.16 -3.41 10.72
C ILE A 71 -6.48 -2.20 11.37
N ILE A 72 -7.04 -1.66 12.46
CA ILE A 72 -6.43 -0.53 13.17
C ILE A 72 -5.06 -0.90 13.72
N LYS A 73 -4.90 -2.11 14.28
CA LYS A 73 -3.61 -2.59 14.77
C LYS A 73 -2.57 -2.68 13.64
N PHE A 74 -2.95 -3.23 12.49
CA PHE A 74 -2.09 -3.27 11.30
C PHE A 74 -1.68 -1.85 10.87
N ILE A 75 -2.64 -0.92 10.73
CA ILE A 75 -2.36 0.48 10.35
C ILE A 75 -1.43 1.15 11.37
N GLN A 76 -1.63 0.93 12.67
CA GLN A 76 -0.77 1.45 13.72
C GLN A 76 0.66 0.90 13.63
N GLN A 77 0.83 -0.39 13.33
CA GLN A 77 2.15 -0.98 13.10
C GLN A 77 2.82 -0.32 11.89
N VAL A 78 2.14 -0.27 10.74
CA VAL A 78 2.64 0.37 9.51
C VAL A 78 2.95 1.86 9.73
N SER A 79 2.21 2.56 10.59
CA SER A 79 2.45 3.98 10.89
C SER A 79 3.85 4.25 11.46
N SER A 80 4.52 3.24 12.04
CA SER A 80 5.91 3.38 12.50
C SER A 80 6.87 3.73 11.36
N LEU A 81 6.57 3.35 10.11
CA LEU A 81 7.37 3.68 8.93
C LEU A 81 7.43 5.18 8.65
N THR A 82 6.46 5.96 9.15
CA THR A 82 6.47 7.44 9.07
C THR A 82 7.49 8.09 10.00
N LYS A 83 8.11 7.30 10.88
CA LYS A 83 9.13 7.72 11.84
C LYS A 83 10.46 7.00 11.63
N LEU A 84 10.43 5.84 10.96
CA LEU A 84 11.61 5.07 10.62
C LEU A 84 12.40 5.78 9.53
N LYS A 85 13.51 6.41 9.92
CA LYS A 85 14.47 7.04 9.02
C LYS A 85 15.23 5.98 8.24
N ARG A 86 15.46 6.20 6.95
CA ARG A 86 16.26 5.25 6.17
C ARG A 86 17.70 5.20 6.67
N THR A 87 18.14 4.01 7.06
CA THR A 87 19.41 3.73 7.75
C THR A 87 20.62 4.14 6.90
N GLY A 88 20.54 3.97 5.58
CA GLY A 88 21.59 4.40 4.65
C GLY A 88 21.91 5.90 4.78
N TRP A 89 20.90 6.77 4.84
CA TRP A 89 21.11 8.21 4.97
C TRP A 89 21.60 8.62 6.37
N VAL A 90 21.09 7.95 7.40
CA VAL A 90 21.53 8.17 8.79
C VAL A 90 23.03 7.89 8.93
N ARG A 91 23.52 6.80 8.32
CA ARG A 91 24.94 6.42 8.34
C ARG A 91 25.85 7.47 7.72
N PHE A 92 25.38 8.12 6.66
CA PHE A 92 26.12 9.20 5.98
C PHE A 92 25.94 10.58 6.64
N GLY A 93 25.28 10.65 7.80
CA GLY A 93 25.12 11.89 8.55
C GLY A 93 24.21 12.90 7.85
N VAL A 94 23.29 12.45 7.00
CA VAL A 94 22.28 13.32 6.37
C VAL A 94 21.41 13.93 7.48
N ASN A 95 21.27 15.26 7.46
CA ASN A 95 20.41 15.94 8.42
C ASN A 95 18.94 15.80 8.00
N ASN A 96 18.09 15.41 8.95
CA ASN A 96 16.67 15.11 8.73
C ASN A 96 16.42 14.21 7.49
N PRO A 97 16.95 12.97 7.49
CA PRO A 97 16.79 12.07 6.37
C PRO A 97 15.32 11.68 6.20
N GLU A 98 14.95 11.30 4.97
CA GLU A 98 13.63 10.78 4.65
C GLU A 98 13.30 9.53 5.48
N THR A 99 12.00 9.25 5.56
CA THR A 99 11.48 8.06 6.22
C THR A 99 11.18 6.98 5.19
N VAL A 100 11.09 5.73 5.63
CA VAL A 100 10.69 4.60 4.77
C VAL A 100 9.33 4.88 4.12
N ALA A 101 8.38 5.45 4.87
CA ALA A 101 7.09 5.85 4.30
C ALA A 101 7.21 6.94 3.21
N SER A 102 8.15 7.90 3.35
CA SER A 102 8.41 8.92 2.33
C SER A 102 8.96 8.33 1.04
N HIS A 103 9.89 7.37 1.16
CA HIS A 103 10.44 6.61 0.05
C HIS A 103 9.35 5.83 -0.70
N MET A 104 8.56 5.03 0.02
CA MET A 104 7.46 4.25 -0.55
C MET A 104 6.41 5.14 -1.23
N PHE A 105 6.13 6.32 -0.68
CA PHE A 105 5.23 7.29 -1.29
C PHE A 105 5.75 7.80 -2.64
N ARG A 106 7.02 8.22 -2.72
CA ARG A 106 7.60 8.70 -3.98
C ARG A 106 7.68 7.57 -5.00
N MET A 107 8.00 6.34 -4.59
CA MET A 107 7.95 5.16 -5.45
C MET A 107 6.55 4.88 -6.00
N GLY A 108 5.50 5.04 -5.20
CA GLY A 108 4.12 4.92 -5.67
C GLY A 108 3.78 5.92 -6.77
N LEU A 109 4.23 7.17 -6.62
CA LEU A 109 4.09 8.21 -7.65
C LEU A 109 4.93 7.91 -8.90
N MET A 110 6.19 7.51 -8.73
CA MET A 110 7.06 7.09 -9.83
C MET A 110 6.45 5.92 -10.59
N SER A 111 5.83 4.96 -9.88
CA SER A 111 5.15 3.82 -10.49
C SER A 111 3.99 4.28 -11.35
N LEU A 112 3.17 5.24 -10.91
CA LEU A 112 2.09 5.82 -11.73
C LEU A 112 2.62 6.48 -13.01
N ILE A 113 3.80 7.10 -12.94
CA ILE A 113 4.41 7.83 -14.07
C ILE A 113 5.08 6.85 -15.07
N PHE A 114 5.75 5.82 -14.57
CA PHE A 114 6.53 4.88 -15.38
C PHE A 114 5.73 3.66 -15.86
N SER A 115 4.65 3.31 -15.17
CA SER A 115 3.69 2.34 -15.69
C SER A 115 2.94 3.01 -16.85
N ASP A 116 3.46 2.88 -18.07
CA ASP A 116 2.72 3.25 -19.28
C ASP A 116 1.37 2.52 -19.25
N CYS A 117 0.28 3.29 -19.21
CA CYS A 117 -1.12 2.92 -19.08
C CYS A 117 -1.56 1.66 -19.86
N THR A 118 -1.17 0.46 -19.42
CA THR A 118 -1.49 -0.80 -20.11
C THR A 118 -2.27 -1.80 -19.25
N SER A 119 -2.26 -1.65 -17.92
CA SER A 119 -3.26 -2.32 -17.06
C SER A 119 -4.19 -1.27 -16.45
N LYS A 120 -5.41 -1.17 -16.98
CA LYS A 120 -6.50 -0.34 -16.40
C LYS A 120 -6.95 -0.82 -15.02
N ASP A 121 -6.34 -1.88 -14.50
CA ASP A 121 -6.72 -2.50 -13.24
C ASP A 121 -5.68 -2.18 -12.16
N ILE A 122 -5.84 -0.99 -11.56
CA ILE A 122 -5.02 -0.52 -10.43
C ILE A 122 -5.01 -1.53 -9.28
N ARG A 123 -6.03 -2.41 -9.19
CA ARG A 123 -6.27 -3.33 -8.07
C ARG A 123 -5.55 -4.67 -8.15
N ASN A 124 -5.23 -5.19 -9.35
CA ASN A 124 -4.88 -6.63 -9.50
C ASN A 124 -3.42 -6.91 -9.92
N GLY A 125 -2.56 -5.89 -9.99
CA GLY A 125 -1.20 -6.10 -10.50
C GLY A 125 -0.28 -4.89 -10.44
N SER A 126 -0.81 -3.69 -10.18
CA SER A 126 -0.09 -2.43 -10.33
C SER A 126 1.21 -2.34 -9.50
N SER A 127 2.29 -1.88 -10.14
CA SER A 127 3.56 -1.48 -9.49
C SER A 127 3.36 -0.43 -8.39
N VAL A 128 2.23 0.29 -8.38
CA VAL A 128 1.86 1.21 -7.31
C VAL A 128 1.57 0.45 -6.01
N ILE A 129 0.75 -0.60 -6.08
CA ILE A 129 0.43 -1.44 -4.91
C ILE A 129 1.71 -2.10 -4.39
N VAL A 130 2.51 -2.65 -5.31
CA VAL A 130 3.79 -3.29 -4.94
C VAL A 130 4.71 -2.28 -4.26
N SER A 131 4.85 -1.05 -4.80
CA SER A 131 5.65 0.02 -4.19
C SER A 131 5.16 0.42 -2.79
N LEU A 132 3.84 0.44 -2.57
CA LEU A 132 3.27 0.76 -1.25
C LEU A 132 3.38 -0.37 -0.23
N LEU A 133 3.77 -1.57 -0.66
CA LEU A 133 3.83 -2.75 0.22
C LEU A 133 5.23 -3.31 0.41
N HIS A 134 6.18 -3.04 -0.50
CA HIS A 134 7.46 -3.75 -0.54
C HIS A 134 8.32 -3.63 0.73
N ASP A 135 8.32 -2.49 1.41
CA ASP A 135 9.08 -2.27 2.66
C ASP A 135 8.18 -2.33 3.92
N VAL A 136 6.94 -2.84 3.81
CA VAL A 136 6.02 -2.87 4.96
C VAL A 136 6.55 -3.71 6.13
N ALA A 137 7.32 -4.77 5.85
CA ALA A 137 7.93 -5.61 6.89
C ALA A 137 8.91 -4.84 7.80
N GLU A 138 9.49 -3.73 7.32
CA GLU A 138 10.43 -2.89 8.08
C GLU A 138 9.78 -2.24 9.31
N CYS A 139 8.44 -2.19 9.38
CA CYS A 139 7.74 -1.73 10.58
C CYS A 139 7.97 -2.63 11.80
N ILE A 140 8.43 -3.87 11.57
CA ILE A 140 8.82 -4.84 12.59
C ILE A 140 10.34 -5.05 12.61
N VAL A 141 10.97 -5.24 11.44
CA VAL A 141 12.38 -5.64 11.37
C VAL A 141 13.37 -4.46 11.35
N GLY A 142 12.88 -3.24 11.10
CA GLY A 142 13.71 -2.06 10.83
C GLY A 142 14.27 -2.03 9.40
N ASP A 143 14.84 -0.89 8.99
CA ASP A 143 15.53 -0.75 7.69
C ASP A 143 16.92 -1.40 7.79
N ILE A 144 17.01 -2.68 7.43
CA ILE A 144 18.23 -3.49 7.44
C ILE A 144 19.04 -3.21 6.16
N THR A 145 20.28 -2.79 6.34
CA THR A 145 21.21 -2.43 5.27
C THR A 145 22.35 -3.44 5.11
N PRO A 146 23.07 -3.44 3.97
CA PRO A 146 24.18 -4.37 3.74
C PRO A 146 25.32 -4.32 4.77
N VAL A 147 25.44 -3.23 5.53
CA VAL A 147 26.50 -3.07 6.55
C VAL A 147 26.12 -3.67 7.91
N ASP A 148 24.87 -4.07 8.11
CA ASP A 148 24.39 -4.64 9.38
C ASP A 148 24.81 -6.11 9.57
N GLY A 149 25.52 -6.69 8.59
CA GLY A 149 26.07 -8.05 8.70
C GLY A 149 25.02 -9.17 8.66
N VAL A 150 23.77 -8.85 8.30
CA VAL A 150 22.70 -9.81 8.07
C VAL A 150 22.80 -10.32 6.64
N SER A 151 22.79 -11.64 6.44
CA SER A 151 22.79 -12.22 5.09
C SER A 151 21.49 -11.88 4.35
N ASN A 152 21.51 -11.95 3.02
CA ASN A 152 20.30 -11.72 2.24
C ASN A 152 19.22 -12.76 2.58
N GLU A 153 19.63 -14.01 2.83
CA GLU A 153 18.75 -15.11 3.21
C GLU A 153 18.09 -14.86 4.57
N ASP A 154 18.87 -14.38 5.56
CA ASP A 154 18.35 -14.08 6.90
C ASP A 154 17.45 -12.85 6.87
N LYS A 155 17.82 -11.81 6.11
CA LYS A 155 16.98 -10.61 5.90
C LYS A 155 15.63 -11.02 5.33
N HIS A 156 15.66 -11.75 4.23
CA HIS A 156 14.45 -12.24 3.56
C HIS A 156 13.60 -13.11 4.49
N ALA A 157 14.19 -14.04 5.25
CA ALA A 157 13.45 -14.87 6.18
C ALA A 157 12.78 -14.05 7.31
N ARG A 158 13.47 -13.05 7.85
CA ARG A 158 12.92 -12.15 8.88
C ARG A 158 11.76 -11.33 8.34
N GLU A 159 11.92 -10.78 7.14
CA GLU A 159 10.91 -9.96 6.46
C GLU A 159 9.67 -10.76 6.08
N MET A 160 9.84 -11.95 5.49
CA MET A 160 8.74 -12.87 5.17
C MET A 160 7.98 -13.33 6.43
N LYS A 161 8.69 -13.55 7.53
CA LYS A 161 8.04 -13.84 8.81
C LYS A 161 7.26 -12.63 9.33
N ALA A 162 7.85 -11.44 9.30
CA ALA A 162 7.23 -10.22 9.79
C ALA A 162 5.95 -9.87 9.03
N ILE A 163 5.99 -9.90 7.68
CA ILE A 163 4.80 -9.62 6.87
C ILE A 163 3.70 -10.64 7.14
N GLY A 164 4.04 -11.93 7.27
CA GLY A 164 3.08 -12.97 7.61
C GLY A 164 2.43 -12.77 8.99
N ASP A 165 3.22 -12.38 9.99
CA ASP A 165 2.72 -12.12 11.35
C ASP A 165 1.76 -10.92 11.42
N ILE A 166 2.02 -9.85 10.66
CA ILE A 166 1.18 -8.64 10.68
C ILE A 166 -0.05 -8.73 9.77
N THR A 167 -0.04 -9.57 8.73
CA THR A 167 -1.21 -9.75 7.85
C THR A 167 -2.14 -10.87 8.31
N LYS A 168 -1.64 -11.87 9.04
CA LYS A 168 -2.43 -13.02 9.54
C LYS A 168 -3.70 -12.65 10.31
N PRO A 169 -3.75 -11.58 11.13
CA PRO A 169 -4.97 -11.19 11.85
C PRO A 169 -6.02 -10.50 10.97
N LEU A 170 -5.66 -10.09 9.75
CA LEU A 170 -6.59 -9.44 8.82
C LEU A 170 -7.54 -10.47 8.20
N ARG A 171 -8.70 -10.02 7.70
CA ARG A 171 -9.60 -10.90 6.95
C ARG A 171 -8.89 -11.55 5.75
N GLY A 172 -9.27 -12.78 5.44
CA GLY A 172 -8.48 -13.70 4.63
C GLY A 172 -8.11 -13.18 3.24
N ASP A 173 -9.03 -12.51 2.54
CA ASP A 173 -8.77 -11.85 1.25
C ASP A 173 -7.73 -10.72 1.40
N LEU A 174 -7.93 -9.81 2.35
CA LEU A 174 -7.07 -8.65 2.56
C LEU A 174 -5.65 -9.05 3.01
N GLY A 175 -5.55 -9.93 3.99
CA GLY A 175 -4.25 -10.39 4.51
C GLY A 175 -3.45 -11.13 3.44
N LEU A 176 -4.12 -11.99 2.66
CA LEU A 176 -3.53 -12.72 1.56
C LEU A 176 -3.10 -11.79 0.42
N ASP A 177 -3.90 -10.79 0.07
CA ASP A 177 -3.57 -9.82 -0.98
C ASP A 177 -2.30 -9.02 -0.63
N ILE A 178 -2.19 -8.53 0.61
CA ILE A 178 -1.02 -7.79 1.08
C ILE A 178 0.22 -8.69 1.05
N PHE A 179 0.11 -9.89 1.62
CA PHE A 179 1.20 -10.85 1.64
C PHE A 179 1.65 -11.24 0.23
N THR A 180 0.72 -11.49 -0.68
CA THR A 180 1.02 -11.88 -2.06
C THR A 180 1.73 -10.76 -2.80
N ASN A 181 1.32 -9.49 -2.62
CA ASN A 181 2.01 -8.36 -3.25
C ASN A 181 3.42 -8.14 -2.70
N PHE A 182 3.62 -8.32 -1.39
CA PHE A 182 4.94 -8.33 -0.78
C PHE A 182 5.82 -9.44 -1.36
N GLU A 183 5.29 -10.66 -1.42
CA GLU A 183 5.98 -11.83 -1.97
C GLU A 183 6.34 -11.67 -3.45
N ARG A 184 5.45 -11.06 -4.26
CA ARG A 184 5.71 -10.74 -5.66
C ARG A 184 6.97 -9.88 -5.81
N TYR A 185 7.13 -8.86 -4.96
CA TYR A 185 8.33 -8.03 -4.92
C TYR A 185 9.54 -8.84 -4.46
N GLU A 186 9.47 -9.50 -3.32
CA GLU A 186 10.62 -10.21 -2.74
C GLU A 186 11.22 -11.25 -3.70
N PHE A 187 10.37 -11.99 -4.40
CA PHE A 187 10.80 -13.02 -5.35
C PHE A 187 10.84 -12.54 -6.80
N GLN A 188 10.58 -11.25 -7.07
CA GLN A 188 10.61 -10.65 -8.42
C GLN A 188 9.78 -11.44 -9.44
N LYS A 189 8.56 -11.83 -9.06
CA LYS A 189 7.74 -12.84 -9.78
C LYS A 189 7.18 -12.36 -11.12
N ASP A 190 6.97 -11.06 -11.30
CA ASP A 190 6.31 -10.47 -12.47
C ASP A 190 6.96 -9.15 -12.92
N ALA A 191 6.43 -8.58 -14.01
CA ALA A 191 6.95 -7.37 -14.62
C ALA A 191 6.79 -6.16 -13.69
N GLU A 192 5.68 -6.08 -12.96
CA GLU A 192 5.39 -4.97 -12.07
C GLU A 192 6.31 -4.98 -10.84
N ALA A 193 6.59 -6.15 -10.27
CA ALA A 193 7.56 -6.33 -9.19
C ALA A 193 9.00 -5.99 -9.63
N LYS A 194 9.37 -6.40 -10.85
CA LYS A 194 10.68 -6.06 -11.44
C LYS A 194 10.83 -4.56 -11.69
N LEU A 195 9.78 -3.93 -12.24
CA LEU A 195 9.75 -2.48 -12.39
C LEU A 195 9.86 -1.78 -11.04
N THR A 196 9.12 -2.21 -10.02
CA THR A 196 9.22 -1.65 -8.67
C THR A 196 10.64 -1.77 -8.10
N LYS A 197 11.37 -2.85 -8.40
CA LYS A 197 12.77 -3.00 -7.95
C LYS A 197 13.71 -2.00 -8.61
N GLU A 198 13.53 -1.75 -9.89
CA GLU A 198 14.29 -0.71 -10.58
C GLU A 198 13.91 0.69 -10.11
N ILE A 199 12.63 0.92 -9.79
CA ILE A 199 12.13 2.17 -9.20
C ILE A 199 12.73 2.41 -7.81
N ASP A 200 12.82 1.40 -6.94
CA ASP A 200 13.51 1.49 -5.63
C ASP A 200 14.94 2.03 -5.81
N LYS A 201 15.70 1.43 -6.72
CA LYS A 201 17.08 1.85 -6.98
C LYS A 201 17.19 3.22 -7.63
N LEU A 202 16.25 3.58 -8.50
CA LEU A 202 16.21 4.90 -9.12
C LEU A 202 15.83 5.99 -8.11
N ASP A 203 14.84 5.75 -7.26
CA ASP A 203 14.42 6.64 -6.19
C ASP A 203 15.59 6.93 -5.23
N MET A 204 16.31 5.87 -4.82
CA MET A 204 17.48 5.97 -3.96
C MET A 204 18.57 6.90 -4.54
N ILE A 205 18.92 6.78 -5.83
CA ILE A 205 19.94 7.64 -6.42
C ILE A 205 19.44 9.07 -6.70
N ILE A 206 18.14 9.25 -6.97
CA ILE A 206 17.52 10.58 -7.04
C ILE A 206 17.65 11.26 -5.68
N GLN A 207 17.28 10.58 -4.60
CA GLN A 207 17.39 11.10 -3.25
C GLN A 207 18.83 11.45 -2.86
N ALA A 208 19.78 10.59 -3.22
CA ALA A 208 21.19 10.84 -2.99
C ALA A 208 21.63 12.13 -3.69
N HIS A 209 21.23 12.33 -4.95
CA HIS A 209 21.55 13.57 -5.67
C HIS A 209 20.91 14.80 -5.01
N GLU A 210 19.66 14.72 -4.58
CA GLU A 210 18.97 15.83 -3.88
C GLU A 210 19.72 16.23 -2.61
N TYR A 211 20.16 15.27 -1.80
CA TYR A 211 20.96 15.56 -0.59
C TYR A 211 22.31 16.17 -0.91
N GLU A 212 23.00 15.69 -1.94
CA GLU A 212 24.26 16.29 -2.40
C GLU A 212 24.06 17.74 -2.86
N VAL A 213 22.98 18.02 -3.61
CA VAL A 213 22.61 19.37 -4.06
C VAL A 213 22.32 20.29 -2.86
N MET A 214 21.56 19.81 -1.87
CA MET A 214 21.27 20.57 -0.66
C MET A 214 22.54 20.90 0.14
N LYS A 215 23.47 19.94 0.23
CA LYS A 215 24.74 20.11 0.96
C LYS A 215 25.82 20.82 0.15
N LYS A 216 25.64 20.95 -1.17
CA LYS A 216 26.66 21.47 -2.11
C LYS A 216 27.95 20.64 -2.10
N GLU A 217 27.82 19.32 -1.97
CA GLU A 217 28.95 18.40 -1.85
C GLU A 217 28.56 17.01 -2.37
N LYS A 218 29.48 16.34 -3.08
CA LYS A 218 29.31 14.94 -3.53
C LYS A 218 29.86 13.95 -2.50
N PHE A 219 29.04 13.56 -1.54
CA PHE A 219 29.44 12.64 -0.46
C PHE A 219 28.71 11.29 -0.48
N LEU A 220 27.79 11.07 -1.44
CA LEU A 220 26.93 9.87 -1.51
C LEU A 220 27.28 8.99 -2.72
N GLN A 221 28.55 8.98 -3.15
CA GLN A 221 29.02 8.21 -4.31
C GLN A 221 28.73 6.71 -4.19
N GLU A 222 28.79 6.14 -2.98
CA GLU A 222 28.52 4.71 -2.73
C GLU A 222 27.15 4.27 -3.29
N PHE A 223 26.13 5.12 -3.19
CA PHE A 223 24.78 4.83 -3.69
C PHE A 223 24.76 4.74 -5.22
N PHE A 224 25.52 5.60 -5.92
CA PHE A 224 25.66 5.53 -7.38
C PHE A 224 26.48 4.32 -7.82
N ASP A 225 27.57 4.00 -7.11
CA ASP A 225 28.40 2.83 -7.40
C ASP A 225 27.66 1.50 -7.14
N SER A 226 26.64 1.53 -6.28
CA SER A 226 25.76 0.37 -6.02
C SER A 226 24.77 0.08 -7.17
N THR A 227 24.58 1.01 -8.11
CA THR A 227 23.55 0.92 -9.15
C THR A 227 24.11 1.03 -10.58
N VAL A 228 24.87 2.09 -10.87
CA VAL A 228 25.37 2.43 -12.20
C VAL A 228 26.45 1.45 -12.64
N GLY A 229 26.34 0.92 -13.87
CA GLY A 229 27.30 -0.04 -14.41
C GLY A 229 27.16 -1.49 -13.91
N LYS A 230 26.18 -1.77 -13.03
CA LYS A 230 25.90 -3.12 -12.49
C LYS A 230 24.72 -3.84 -13.15
N ASN A 231 24.28 -3.37 -14.32
CA ASN A 231 23.09 -3.89 -15.04
C ASN A 231 21.81 -3.98 -14.18
N ILE A 232 21.67 -3.07 -13.20
CA ILE A 232 20.49 -3.01 -12.33
C ILE A 232 19.26 -2.50 -13.08
N PHE A 233 19.45 -1.56 -14.02
CA PHE A 233 18.37 -1.00 -14.82
C PHE A 233 18.28 -1.72 -16.17
N ALA A 234 17.36 -2.68 -16.28
CA ALA A 234 17.10 -3.43 -17.51
C ALA A 234 15.97 -2.79 -18.33
N ILE A 235 15.02 -2.11 -17.69
CA ILE A 235 13.90 -1.45 -18.38
C ILE A 235 14.38 -0.12 -18.99
N ASP A 236 13.98 0.14 -20.23
CA ASP A 236 14.48 1.29 -20.99
C ASP A 236 14.22 2.64 -20.31
N VAL A 237 13.05 2.82 -19.69
CA VAL A 237 12.66 4.09 -19.06
C VAL A 237 13.54 4.39 -17.84
N THR A 238 13.66 3.45 -16.91
CA THR A 238 14.49 3.55 -15.70
C THR A 238 15.98 3.70 -16.05
N LYS A 239 16.47 2.93 -17.04
CA LYS A 239 17.84 3.03 -17.55
C LYS A 239 18.17 4.41 -18.10
N LYS A 240 17.27 4.98 -18.93
CA LYS A 240 17.44 6.34 -19.47
C LYS A 240 17.44 7.40 -18.36
N HIS A 241 16.52 7.30 -17.40
CA HIS A 241 16.46 8.24 -16.28
C HIS A 241 17.70 8.16 -15.38
N ALA A 242 18.16 6.96 -15.03
CA ALA A 242 19.38 6.77 -14.26
C ALA A 242 20.60 7.37 -14.97
N GLN A 243 20.76 7.12 -16.28
CA GLN A 243 21.86 7.70 -17.06
C GLN A 243 21.77 9.23 -17.13
N HIS A 244 20.57 9.79 -17.29
CA HIS A 244 20.37 11.23 -17.31
C HIS A 244 20.75 11.86 -15.97
N LEU A 245 20.34 11.26 -14.85
CA LEU A 245 20.70 11.71 -13.51
C LEU A 245 22.21 11.71 -13.28
N VAL A 246 22.91 10.65 -13.69
CA VAL A 246 24.38 10.58 -13.62
C VAL A 246 25.03 11.74 -14.39
N ASN A 247 24.52 12.04 -15.58
CA ASN A 247 25.03 13.15 -16.40
C ASN A 247 24.78 14.52 -15.75
N ILE A 248 23.63 14.72 -15.10
CA ILE A 248 23.32 15.94 -14.33
C ILE A 248 24.28 16.06 -13.15
N ARG A 249 24.39 14.99 -12.35
CA ARG A 249 25.27 14.94 -11.18
C ARG A 249 26.73 15.17 -11.55
N ALA A 250 27.19 14.73 -12.72
CA ALA A 250 28.56 14.99 -13.17
C ALA A 250 28.86 16.48 -13.34
N LYS A 251 27.86 17.28 -13.77
CA LYS A 251 27.98 18.73 -14.00
C LYS A 251 27.81 19.56 -12.74
N PHE A 252 27.28 18.97 -11.67
CA PHE A 252 27.22 19.57 -10.36
C PHE A 252 28.65 19.67 -9.80
N ASN A 253 29.07 20.88 -9.39
CA ASN A 253 30.38 21.13 -8.76
C ASN A 253 30.21 21.26 -7.26
#